data_AF-A0A834Y1Q9-F1
#
_entry.id   AF-A0A834Y1Q9-F1
#
_cell.length_a   1.000
_cell.length_b   1.000
_cell.length_c   1.000
_cell.angle_alpha   90.00
_cell.angle_beta   90.00
_cell.angle_gamma   90.00
#
_symmetry.space_group_name_H-M   'P 1'
#
loop_
_entity.id
_entity.type
_entity.pdbx_description
1 polymer ?
#
loop_
_entity_poly.entity_id
_entity_poly.type
_entity_poly.pdbx_seq_one_letter_code
_entity_poly.pdbx_strand_id
1 'polypeptide(L)'
;MIMHDYYDKICLWFFRVVTKIYKIMADASAKCVKGDEELEVDTNYKPPPEKTIDQILETDKEDESLRKYKETLLGEAKSGGIIVEPDDPRKVIVKKLALCVPGRPDMELDLTSDISYLKKQTFVIKEGVSYRIRIDFIVQREIVHGLKYVQKTYRLVVPVDKMTHMVGSYPPKTEIQSYTTPAEDAPAGTMARGSYTVCSLFTDDDKHEHLKWEWSFDIKKDWKD
;
A
#
# COMPACT_ATOMS: atom_id res chain seq x y z
N MET A 1 36.51 35.21 -27.32
CA MET A 1 36.63 33.84 -26.81
C MET A 1 36.32 33.80 -25.30
N ILE A 2 35.14 34.28 -24.88
CA ILE A 2 34.74 34.36 -23.46
C ILE A 2 33.28 33.88 -23.28
N MET A 3 32.41 34.09 -24.28
CA MET A 3 31.02 33.60 -24.20
C MET A 3 30.88 32.07 -24.28
N HIS A 4 31.71 31.38 -25.07
CA HIS A 4 31.63 29.91 -25.20
C HIS A 4 31.92 29.21 -23.86
N ASP A 5 32.92 29.71 -23.14
CA ASP A 5 33.38 29.18 -21.84
C ASP A 5 32.37 29.46 -20.70
N TYR A 6 31.48 30.46 -20.88
CA TYR A 6 30.39 30.77 -19.94
C TYR A 6 29.18 29.84 -20.14
N TYR A 7 28.80 29.56 -21.41
CA TYR A 7 27.76 28.60 -21.74
C TYR A 7 28.13 27.18 -21.31
N ASP A 8 29.39 26.76 -21.52
CA ASP A 8 29.87 25.45 -21.06
C ASP A 8 29.84 25.31 -19.53
N LYS A 9 30.18 26.37 -18.79
CA LYS A 9 30.10 26.38 -17.31
C LYS A 9 28.66 26.33 -16.80
N ILE A 10 27.72 27.03 -17.46
CA ILE A 10 26.29 26.97 -17.13
C ILE A 10 25.71 25.59 -17.44
N CYS A 11 26.01 25.02 -18.62
CA CYS A 11 25.57 23.67 -19.00
C CYS A 11 26.12 22.62 -18.04
N LEU A 12 27.40 22.71 -17.65
CA LEU A 12 28.01 21.78 -16.70
C LEU A 12 27.42 21.93 -15.29
N TRP A 13 27.14 23.16 -14.85
CA TRP A 13 26.47 23.41 -13.58
C TRP A 13 25.04 22.86 -13.58
N PHE A 14 24.27 23.11 -14.65
CA PHE A 14 22.92 22.58 -14.81
C PHE A 14 22.92 21.05 -14.83
N PHE A 15 23.82 20.43 -15.59
CA PHE A 15 23.99 18.98 -15.63
C PHE A 15 24.31 18.40 -14.25
N ARG A 16 25.23 19.03 -13.49
CA ARG A 16 25.57 18.59 -12.12
C ARG A 16 24.41 18.75 -11.15
N VAL A 17 23.65 19.84 -11.25
CA VAL A 17 22.45 20.07 -10.41
C VAL A 17 21.38 19.04 -10.74
N VAL A 18 21.06 18.83 -12.02
CA VAL A 18 20.10 17.84 -12.48
C VAL A 18 20.53 16.43 -12.05
N THR A 19 21.78 16.04 -12.27
CA THR A 19 22.28 14.72 -11.88
C THR A 19 22.22 14.51 -10.37
N LYS A 20 22.49 15.56 -9.58
CA LYS A 20 22.36 15.53 -8.12
C LYS A 20 20.90 15.37 -7.69
N ILE A 21 19.97 16.09 -8.33
CA ILE A 21 18.53 15.96 -8.08
C ILE A 21 18.04 14.55 -8.45
N TYR A 22 18.43 14.03 -9.61
CA TYR A 22 18.12 12.67 -10.03
C TYR A 22 18.65 11.62 -9.05
N LYS A 23 19.89 11.79 -8.57
CA LYS A 23 20.46 10.90 -7.56
C LYS A 23 19.70 10.98 -6.23
N ILE A 24 19.32 12.18 -5.79
CA ILE A 24 18.51 12.37 -4.58
C ILE A 24 17.12 11.72 -4.71
N MET A 25 16.47 11.87 -5.87
CA MET A 25 15.19 11.22 -6.16
C MET A 25 15.32 9.70 -6.23
N ALA A 26 16.38 9.19 -6.86
CA ALA A 26 16.68 7.76 -6.91
C ALA A 26 16.96 7.19 -5.51
N ASP A 27 17.69 7.92 -4.68
CA ASP A 27 17.98 7.55 -3.29
C ASP A 27 16.71 7.58 -2.42
N ALA A 28 15.79 8.52 -2.67
CA ALA A 28 14.51 8.58 -1.96
C ALA A 28 13.56 7.44 -2.38
N SER A 29 13.48 7.12 -3.67
CA SER A 29 12.77 5.93 -4.15
C SER A 29 13.42 4.65 -3.60
N ALA A 30 14.75 4.61 -3.49
CA ALA A 30 15.46 3.49 -2.86
C ALA A 30 15.18 3.40 -1.35
N LYS A 31 15.02 4.52 -0.64
CA LYS A 31 14.55 4.55 0.77
C LYS A 31 13.11 4.07 0.91
N CYS A 32 12.24 4.41 -0.04
CA CYS A 32 10.92 3.80 -0.08
C CYS A 32 11.01 2.28 -0.19
N VAL A 33 11.88 1.75 -1.05
CA VAL A 33 12.09 0.30 -1.26
C VAL A 33 12.81 -0.38 -0.08
N LYS A 34 13.74 0.28 0.60
CA LYS A 34 14.37 -0.21 1.83
C LYS A 34 13.56 0.26 3.03
N GLY A 35 12.56 -0.52 3.44
CA GLY A 35 11.68 -0.15 4.54
C GLY A 35 12.48 0.26 5.78
N ASP A 36 12.40 1.54 6.18
CA ASP A 36 12.95 1.94 7.49
C ASP A 36 12.28 1.08 8.56
N GLU A 37 13.11 0.26 9.23
CA GLU A 37 12.80 -0.53 10.41
C GLU A 37 12.49 0.41 11.57
N GLU A 38 11.26 0.89 11.64
CA GLU A 38 10.68 1.44 12.87
C GLU A 38 9.16 1.35 12.74
N LEU A 39 8.64 0.13 12.87
CA LEU A 39 7.21 -0.13 13.08
C LEU A 39 6.95 -0.21 14.59
N GLU A 40 7.31 0.83 15.34
CA GLU A 40 6.97 0.87 16.77
C GLU A 40 5.64 1.59 16.96
N VAL A 41 4.55 0.83 16.81
CA VAL A 41 3.40 1.07 17.67
C VAL A 41 3.60 0.11 18.83
N ASP A 42 4.17 0.63 19.93
CA ASP A 42 4.27 -0.06 21.20
C ASP A 42 2.85 -0.37 21.70
N THR A 43 2.39 -1.53 21.29
CA THR A 43 1.33 -2.27 21.97
C THR A 43 2.01 -3.55 22.38
N ASN A 44 1.89 -3.93 23.65
CA ASN A 44 2.34 -5.20 24.20
C ASN A 44 1.61 -6.42 23.58
N TYR A 45 1.10 -6.28 22.35
CA TYR A 45 0.48 -7.29 21.54
C TYR A 45 1.52 -8.28 21.05
N LYS A 46 1.26 -9.56 21.30
CA LYS A 46 2.06 -10.66 20.79
C LYS A 46 1.25 -11.34 19.68
N PRO A 47 1.79 -11.46 18.47
CA PRO A 47 1.07 -12.12 17.39
C PRO A 47 0.76 -13.57 17.77
N PRO A 48 -0.39 -14.11 17.33
CA PRO A 48 -0.75 -15.49 17.60
C PRO A 48 0.27 -16.45 16.95
N PRO A 49 0.46 -17.67 17.50
CA PRO A 49 1.29 -18.66 16.84
C PRO A 49 0.68 -19.08 15.50
N GLU A 50 1.52 -19.25 14.48
CA GLU A 50 1.10 -19.75 13.17
C GLU A 50 0.47 -21.15 13.32
N LYS A 51 -0.76 -21.30 12.86
CA LYS A 51 -1.47 -22.57 12.77
C LYS A 51 -2.11 -22.69 11.41
N THR A 52 -2.02 -23.87 10.80
CA THR A 52 -2.67 -24.14 9.52
C THR A 52 -4.17 -24.32 9.69
N ILE A 53 -4.95 -24.11 8.62
CA ILE A 53 -6.39 -24.36 8.63
C ILE A 53 -6.70 -25.80 9.07
N ASP A 54 -5.94 -26.79 8.60
CA ASP A 54 -6.13 -28.19 8.96
C ASP A 54 -5.94 -28.44 10.46
N GLN A 55 -4.91 -27.85 11.06
CA GLN A 55 -4.69 -27.94 12.52
C GLN A 55 -5.83 -27.27 13.30
N ILE A 56 -6.35 -26.15 12.81
CA ILE A 56 -7.48 -25.44 13.43
C ILE A 56 -8.74 -26.30 13.37
N LEU A 57 -8.98 -27.02 12.26
CA LEU A 57 -10.12 -27.91 12.07
C LEU A 57 -10.00 -29.20 12.89
N GLU A 58 -8.79 -29.70 13.11
CA GLU A 58 -8.54 -30.91 13.91
C GLU A 58 -8.63 -30.65 15.42
N THR A 59 -8.22 -29.46 15.86
CA THR A 59 -8.38 -29.04 17.26
C THR A 59 -9.88 -29.00 17.62
N ASP A 60 -10.26 -29.54 18.78
CA ASP A 60 -11.63 -29.47 19.32
C ASP A 60 -12.72 -30.07 18.40
N LYS A 61 -12.37 -31.04 17.56
CA LYS A 61 -13.30 -31.69 16.63
C LYS A 61 -14.49 -32.37 17.33
N GLU A 62 -14.36 -32.68 18.61
CA GLU A 62 -15.40 -33.31 19.41
C GLU A 62 -16.44 -32.31 19.92
N ASP A 63 -16.15 -31.01 19.89
CA ASP A 63 -17.06 -29.96 20.35
C ASP A 63 -17.93 -29.42 19.21
N GLU A 64 -19.24 -29.68 19.29
CA GLU A 64 -20.21 -29.25 18.28
C GLU A 64 -20.29 -27.72 18.15
N SER A 65 -20.15 -26.98 19.26
CA SER A 65 -20.25 -25.53 19.29
C SER A 65 -19.05 -24.87 18.61
N LEU A 66 -17.84 -25.37 18.90
CA LEU A 66 -16.61 -24.88 18.28
C LEU A 66 -16.54 -25.25 16.80
N ARG A 67 -17.08 -26.40 16.40
CA ARG A 67 -17.21 -26.76 14.99
C ARG A 67 -18.10 -25.79 14.23
N LYS A 68 -19.30 -25.48 14.75
CA LYS A 68 -20.22 -24.51 14.13
C LYS A 68 -19.60 -23.10 14.06
N TYR A 69 -18.84 -22.72 15.10
CA TYR A 69 -18.11 -21.46 15.12
C TYR A 69 -17.03 -21.39 14.03
N LYS A 70 -16.18 -22.43 13.93
CA LYS A 70 -15.13 -22.53 12.89
C LYS A 70 -15.73 -22.58 11.49
N GLU A 71 -16.85 -23.26 11.30
CA GLU A 71 -17.59 -23.30 10.03
C GLU A 71 -18.07 -21.91 9.61
N THR A 72 -18.58 -21.12 10.56
CA THR A 72 -19.05 -19.76 10.28
C THR A 72 -17.89 -18.82 9.91
N LEU A 73 -16.73 -18.99 10.56
CA LEU A 73 -15.56 -18.14 10.30
C LEU A 73 -14.80 -18.52 9.02
N LEU A 74 -14.58 -19.81 8.78
CA LEU A 74 -13.78 -20.29 7.66
C LEU A 74 -14.61 -20.39 6.38
N GLY A 75 -15.92 -20.64 6.47
CA GLY A 75 -16.80 -20.76 5.32
C GLY A 75 -16.24 -21.72 4.27
N GLU A 76 -15.99 -21.20 3.07
CA GLU A 76 -15.42 -21.93 1.93
C GLU A 76 -14.01 -22.49 2.19
N ALA A 77 -13.22 -21.85 3.07
CA ALA A 77 -11.85 -22.27 3.38
C ALA A 77 -11.78 -23.63 4.08
N LYS A 78 -12.91 -24.16 4.55
CA LYS A 78 -13.00 -25.50 5.16
C LYS A 78 -12.78 -26.64 4.16
N SER A 79 -13.06 -26.42 2.88
CA SER A 79 -13.00 -27.46 1.84
C SER A 79 -11.59 -27.74 1.31
N GLY A 80 -10.57 -27.16 1.94
CA GLY A 80 -9.17 -27.20 1.52
C GLY A 80 -8.68 -25.79 1.15
N GLY A 81 -7.36 -25.58 1.22
CA GLY A 81 -6.75 -24.28 0.95
C GLY A 81 -7.19 -23.73 -0.40
N ILE A 82 -8.02 -22.69 -0.38
CA ILE A 82 -8.53 -22.02 -1.58
C ILE A 82 -7.34 -21.45 -2.33
N ILE A 83 -7.19 -21.82 -3.60
CA ILE A 83 -6.15 -21.30 -4.49
C ILE A 83 -6.86 -20.65 -5.67
N VAL A 84 -6.71 -19.33 -5.80
CA VAL A 84 -7.29 -18.56 -6.91
C VAL A 84 -6.26 -18.35 -8.01
N GLU A 85 -5.01 -18.10 -7.63
CA GLU A 85 -3.87 -17.90 -8.51
C GLU A 85 -2.81 -18.96 -8.19
N PRO A 86 -2.82 -20.11 -8.89
CA PRO A 86 -1.89 -21.21 -8.62
C PRO A 86 -0.42 -20.82 -8.81
N ASP A 87 -0.15 -19.94 -9.77
CA ASP A 87 1.19 -19.48 -10.15
C ASP A 87 1.78 -18.49 -9.14
N ASP A 88 0.95 -17.86 -8.30
CA ASP A 88 1.41 -16.96 -7.24
C ASP A 88 1.61 -17.74 -5.92
N PRO A 89 2.85 -17.82 -5.38
CA PRO A 89 3.10 -18.49 -4.11
C PRO A 89 2.63 -17.68 -2.89
N ARG A 90 2.27 -16.40 -3.06
CA ARG A 90 1.85 -15.53 -1.96
C ARG A 90 0.50 -15.97 -1.40
N LYS A 91 0.34 -15.77 -0.08
CA LYS A 91 -0.94 -15.96 0.63
C LYS A 91 -1.91 -14.82 0.33
N VAL A 92 -1.40 -13.61 0.10
CA VAL A 92 -2.22 -12.44 -0.20
C VAL A 92 -1.80 -11.82 -1.51
N ILE A 93 -2.79 -11.59 -2.36
CA ILE A 93 -2.62 -11.03 -3.69
C ILE A 93 -3.40 -9.73 -3.73
N VAL A 94 -2.69 -8.62 -3.64
CA VAL A 94 -3.29 -7.29 -3.73
C VAL A 94 -3.60 -7.01 -5.20
N LYS A 95 -4.87 -6.77 -5.50
CA LYS A 95 -5.37 -6.64 -6.88
C LYS A 95 -5.46 -5.17 -7.30
N LYS A 96 -5.95 -4.29 -6.43
CA LYS A 96 -6.23 -2.90 -6.78
C LYS A 96 -6.14 -1.98 -5.58
N LEU A 97 -5.70 -0.75 -5.80
CA LEU A 97 -5.92 0.38 -4.89
C LEU A 97 -6.84 1.39 -5.57
N ALA A 98 -7.86 1.86 -4.87
CA ALA A 98 -8.76 2.90 -5.34
C ALA A 98 -8.77 4.08 -4.37
N LEU A 99 -8.66 5.29 -4.91
CA LEU A 99 -8.87 6.53 -4.20
C LEU A 99 -10.32 6.97 -4.41
N CYS A 100 -11.12 6.88 -3.35
CA CYS A 100 -12.55 7.11 -3.36
C CYS A 100 -12.84 8.52 -2.84
N VAL A 101 -13.42 9.37 -3.70
CA VAL A 101 -13.80 10.74 -3.34
C VAL A 101 -15.32 10.87 -3.51
N PRO A 102 -16.06 11.30 -2.48
CA PRO A 102 -17.50 11.46 -2.58
C PRO A 102 -17.92 12.33 -3.77
N GLY A 103 -18.87 11.83 -4.56
CA GLY A 103 -19.39 12.55 -5.73
C GLY A 103 -18.51 12.50 -6.99
N ARG A 104 -17.48 11.65 -7.02
CA ARG A 104 -16.65 11.40 -8.22
C ARG A 104 -16.46 9.88 -8.43
N PRO A 105 -16.17 9.46 -9.68
CA PRO A 105 -15.70 8.10 -9.94
C PRO A 105 -14.38 7.82 -9.20
N ASP A 106 -14.23 6.59 -8.72
CA ASP A 106 -13.01 6.13 -8.04
C ASP A 106 -11.81 6.21 -8.99
N MET A 107 -10.68 6.66 -8.45
CA MET A 107 -9.41 6.70 -9.18
C MET A 107 -8.61 5.46 -8.82
N GLU A 108 -8.38 4.57 -9.79
CA GLU A 108 -7.90 3.22 -9.52
C GLU A 108 -6.46 2.99 -10.03
N LEU A 109 -5.70 2.21 -9.27
CA LEU A 109 -4.43 1.60 -9.62
C LEU A 109 -4.62 0.09 -9.68
N ASP A 110 -4.45 -0.47 -10.88
CA ASP A 110 -4.27 -1.92 -11.01
C ASP A 110 -2.91 -2.31 -10.41
N LEU A 111 -2.91 -3.25 -9.48
CA LEU A 111 -1.71 -3.73 -8.78
C LEU A 111 -1.30 -5.14 -9.24
N THR A 112 -2.02 -5.73 -10.21
CA THR A 112 -1.74 -7.06 -10.75
C THR A 112 -0.73 -7.07 -11.89
N SER A 113 -0.58 -5.95 -12.58
CA SER A 113 0.34 -5.80 -13.70
C SER A 113 1.64 -5.09 -13.28
N ASP A 114 2.48 -4.67 -14.22
CA ASP A 114 3.82 -4.15 -13.94
C ASP A 114 3.82 -2.88 -13.07
N ILE A 115 4.04 -3.05 -11.77
CA ILE A 115 4.09 -2.00 -10.74
C ILE A 115 4.99 -0.80 -11.14
N SER A 116 5.95 -0.99 -12.04
CA SER A 116 6.82 0.07 -12.56
C SER A 116 6.06 1.23 -13.23
N TYR A 117 4.90 1.00 -13.84
CA TYR A 117 4.11 2.07 -14.45
C TYR A 117 3.38 2.94 -13.42
N LEU A 118 3.12 2.42 -12.23
CA LEU A 118 2.37 3.13 -11.18
C LEU A 118 3.08 4.38 -10.70
N LYS A 119 4.42 4.38 -10.72
CA LYS A 119 5.24 5.56 -10.40
C LYS A 119 5.00 6.71 -11.36
N LYS A 120 4.61 6.42 -12.61
CA LYS A 120 4.32 7.42 -13.64
C LYS A 120 2.87 7.91 -13.57
N GLN A 121 2.00 7.19 -12.88
CA GLN A 121 0.61 7.56 -12.72
C GLN A 121 0.51 8.56 -11.57
N THR A 122 0.08 9.78 -11.91
CA THR A 122 -0.14 10.85 -10.94
C THR A 122 -1.62 11.13 -10.83
N PHE A 123 -2.17 10.94 -9.65
CA PHE A 123 -3.56 11.29 -9.34
C PHE A 123 -3.68 12.76 -8.96
N VAL A 124 -4.67 13.48 -9.49
CA VAL A 124 -4.95 14.85 -9.04
C VAL A 124 -5.99 14.79 -7.93
N ILE A 125 -5.68 15.36 -6.78
CA ILE A 125 -6.57 15.49 -5.63
C ILE A 125 -6.83 16.97 -5.38
N LYS A 126 -8.11 17.36 -5.26
CA LYS A 126 -8.46 18.72 -4.86
C LYS A 126 -8.13 18.94 -3.39
N GLU A 127 -7.47 20.05 -3.09
CA GLU A 127 -7.15 20.44 -1.72
C GLU A 127 -8.41 20.54 -0.85
N GLY A 128 -8.32 20.14 0.42
CA GLY A 128 -9.43 20.19 1.37
C GLY A 128 -10.58 19.22 1.09
N VAL A 129 -10.43 18.30 0.12
CA VAL A 129 -11.44 17.26 -0.11
C VAL A 129 -11.23 16.09 0.84
N SER A 130 -12.34 15.51 1.31
CA SER A 130 -12.32 14.25 2.03
C SER A 130 -12.24 13.07 1.06
N TYR A 131 -11.31 12.15 1.28
CA TYR A 131 -11.12 10.95 0.48
C TYR A 131 -10.95 9.71 1.37
N ARG A 132 -11.09 8.54 0.77
CA ARG A 132 -10.80 7.24 1.38
C ARG A 132 -9.94 6.42 0.43
N ILE A 133 -9.14 5.52 0.98
CA ILE A 133 -8.38 4.54 0.20
C ILE A 133 -9.07 3.20 0.36
N ARG A 134 -9.46 2.58 -0.75
CA ARG A 134 -9.94 1.20 -0.81
C ARG A 134 -8.84 0.31 -1.39
N ILE A 135 -8.55 -0.79 -0.71
CA ILE A 135 -7.59 -1.80 -1.15
C ILE A 135 -8.35 -3.09 -1.37
N ASP A 136 -8.29 -3.60 -2.59
CA ASP A 136 -8.94 -4.84 -3.00
C ASP A 136 -7.87 -5.94 -3.12
N PHE A 137 -8.09 -7.06 -2.45
CA PHE A 137 -7.13 -8.16 -2.34
C PHE A 137 -7.83 -9.51 -2.25
N ILE A 138 -7.08 -10.57 -2.57
CA ILE A 138 -7.51 -11.96 -2.42
C ILE A 138 -6.59 -12.62 -1.41
N VAL A 139 -7.17 -13.42 -0.52
CA VAL A 139 -6.42 -14.29 0.39
C VAL A 139 -6.59 -15.71 -0.10
N GLN A 140 -5.49 -16.43 -0.25
CA GLN A 140 -5.44 -17.82 -0.70
C GLN A 140 -4.51 -18.64 0.19
N ARG A 141 -4.66 -19.97 0.10
CA ARG A 141 -3.89 -21.02 0.80
C ARG A 141 -4.18 -21.08 2.30
N GLU A 142 -3.81 -20.04 3.06
CA GLU A 142 -3.86 -20.04 4.53
C GLU A 142 -4.47 -18.74 5.09
N ILE A 143 -4.92 -18.79 6.34
CA ILE A 143 -5.42 -17.60 7.05
C ILE A 143 -4.26 -16.63 7.24
N VAL A 144 -4.55 -15.35 7.07
CA VAL A 144 -3.58 -14.27 7.30
C VAL A 144 -4.05 -13.45 8.49
N HIS A 145 -3.17 -13.30 9.47
CA HIS A 145 -3.44 -12.61 10.73
C HIS A 145 -2.84 -11.20 10.71
N GLY A 146 -3.64 -10.23 11.18
CA GLY A 146 -3.18 -8.86 11.36
C GLY A 146 -2.62 -8.22 10.09
N LEU A 147 -3.35 -8.35 8.97
CA LEU A 147 -3.06 -7.58 7.77
C LEU A 147 -3.02 -6.09 8.10
N LYS A 148 -2.02 -5.42 7.56
CA LYS A 148 -1.72 -4.01 7.78
C LYS A 148 -1.42 -3.34 6.45
N TYR A 149 -1.99 -2.16 6.29
CA TYR A 149 -1.61 -1.23 5.24
C TYR A 149 -0.75 -0.13 5.85
N VAL A 150 0.48 0.02 5.35
CA VAL A 150 1.41 1.07 5.75
C VAL A 150 1.59 1.99 4.56
N GLN A 151 1.47 3.29 4.81
CA GLN A 151 1.64 4.32 3.80
C GLN A 151 2.62 5.37 4.33
N LYS A 152 3.67 5.65 3.55
CA LYS A 152 4.63 6.73 3.79
C LYS A 152 4.50 7.76 2.68
N THR A 153 4.25 9.01 3.04
CA THR A 153 4.07 10.10 2.09
C THR A 153 5.28 11.01 2.11
N TYR A 154 5.79 11.34 0.93
CA TYR A 154 6.97 12.17 0.72
C TYR A 154 6.61 13.38 -0.13
N ARG A 155 7.23 14.52 0.18
CA ARG A 155 7.16 15.73 -0.64
C ARG A 155 8.57 16.22 -0.90
N LEU A 156 8.92 16.39 -2.19
CA LEU A 156 10.29 16.76 -2.58
C LEU A 156 11.34 15.91 -1.87
N VAL A 157 11.15 14.58 -1.86
CA VAL A 157 11.97 13.56 -1.17
C VAL A 157 12.01 13.61 0.36
N VAL A 158 11.36 14.57 1.01
CA VAL A 158 11.26 14.67 2.47
C VAL A 158 10.02 13.91 2.94
N PRO A 159 10.13 12.98 3.92
CA PRO A 159 8.96 12.34 4.50
C PRO A 159 8.11 13.41 5.22
N VAL A 160 6.83 13.47 4.87
CA VAL A 160 5.88 14.44 5.43
C VAL A 160 4.78 13.79 6.25
N ASP A 161 4.50 12.51 6.02
CA ASP A 161 3.48 11.76 6.74
C ASP A 161 3.77 10.25 6.69
N LYS A 162 3.30 9.54 7.72
CA LYS A 162 3.36 8.07 7.82
C LYS A 162 2.12 7.60 8.58
N MET A 163 1.36 6.72 7.94
CA MET A 163 0.17 6.10 8.51
C MET A 163 0.26 4.57 8.45
N THR A 164 -0.32 3.91 9.44
CA THR A 164 -0.49 2.46 9.48
C THR A 164 -1.93 2.15 9.84
N HIS A 165 -2.62 1.40 8.99
CA HIS A 165 -3.98 0.94 9.21
C HIS A 165 -4.01 -0.57 9.44
N MET A 166 -4.54 -0.98 10.58
CA MET A 166 -4.89 -2.38 10.82
C MET A 166 -6.10 -2.75 9.95
N VAL A 167 -5.89 -3.67 9.03
CA VAL A 167 -6.90 -4.17 8.10
C VAL A 167 -7.69 -5.29 8.77
N GLY A 168 -6.99 -6.25 9.40
CA GLY A 168 -7.60 -7.32 10.19
C GLY A 168 -7.09 -8.71 9.83
N SER A 169 -7.80 -9.75 10.26
CA SER A 169 -7.48 -11.13 9.89
C SER A 169 -8.49 -11.66 8.89
N TYR A 170 -8.00 -12.38 7.88
CA TYR A 170 -8.80 -12.80 6.75
C TYR A 170 -8.54 -14.26 6.41
N PRO A 171 -9.59 -15.11 6.31
CA PRO A 171 -9.44 -16.46 5.80
C PRO A 171 -9.25 -16.43 4.28
N PRO A 172 -8.74 -17.54 3.69
CA PRO A 172 -8.78 -17.72 2.24
C PRO A 172 -10.20 -17.61 1.71
N LYS A 173 -10.39 -16.93 0.58
CA LYS A 173 -11.69 -16.79 -0.07
C LYS A 173 -11.51 -16.62 -1.57
N THR A 174 -12.43 -17.18 -2.35
CA THR A 174 -12.43 -17.07 -3.82
C THR A 174 -12.77 -15.64 -4.28
N GLU A 175 -13.68 -14.99 -3.56
CA GLU A 175 -14.12 -13.62 -3.82
C GLU A 175 -13.08 -12.58 -3.37
N ILE A 176 -13.04 -11.46 -4.10
CA ILE A 176 -12.21 -10.31 -3.75
C ILE A 176 -12.73 -9.70 -2.44
N GLN A 177 -11.80 -9.47 -1.52
CA GLN A 177 -12.04 -8.80 -0.25
C GLN A 177 -11.54 -7.36 -0.35
N SER A 178 -12.23 -6.43 0.31
CA SER A 178 -11.90 -5.01 0.26
C SER A 178 -11.78 -4.42 1.66
N TYR A 179 -10.76 -3.60 1.87
CA TYR A 179 -10.62 -2.76 3.05
C TYR A 179 -10.67 -1.30 2.64
N THR A 180 -11.46 -0.48 3.34
CA THR A 180 -11.53 0.96 3.12
C THR A 180 -11.09 1.71 4.36
N THR A 181 -10.13 2.63 4.21
CA THR A 181 -9.63 3.45 5.31
C THR A 181 -10.73 4.37 5.86
N PRO A 182 -10.55 4.88 7.10
CA PRO A 182 -11.27 6.07 7.56
C PRO A 182 -11.15 7.23 6.56
N ALA A 183 -12.09 8.17 6.64
CA ALA A 183 -12.02 9.38 5.82
C ALA A 183 -10.85 10.25 6.26
N GLU A 184 -10.10 10.75 5.28
CA GLU A 184 -9.00 11.68 5.48
C GLU A 184 -9.21 12.91 4.61
N ASP A 185 -8.77 14.06 5.10
CA ASP A 185 -8.90 15.33 4.39
C ASP A 185 -7.56 15.71 3.74
N ALA A 186 -7.59 15.97 2.44
CA ALA A 186 -6.41 16.44 1.71
C ALA A 186 -5.96 17.81 2.27
N PRO A 187 -4.65 18.03 2.51
CA PRO A 187 -4.19 19.29 3.07
C PRO A 187 -4.48 20.45 2.10
N ALA A 188 -4.72 21.63 2.67
CA ALA A 188 -5.15 22.81 1.91
C ALA A 188 -4.20 24.00 2.06
N GLY A 189 -4.21 24.86 1.04
CA GLY A 189 -3.44 26.09 1.00
C GLY A 189 -2.27 26.02 0.03
N THR A 190 -1.79 27.20 -0.37
CA THR A 190 -0.73 27.36 -1.38
C THR A 190 0.54 26.57 -1.04
N MET A 191 0.87 26.47 0.25
CA MET A 191 2.02 25.69 0.71
C MET A 191 1.81 24.18 0.68
N ALA A 192 0.58 23.68 0.70
CA ALA A 192 0.28 22.24 0.62
C ALA A 192 0.09 21.74 -0.82
N ARG A 193 -0.15 22.63 -1.78
CA ARG A 193 -0.25 22.24 -3.19
C ARG A 193 1.08 21.74 -3.74
N GLY A 194 1.02 20.80 -4.68
CA GLY A 194 2.18 20.21 -5.35
C GLY A 194 2.17 18.69 -5.35
N SER A 195 3.28 18.12 -5.80
CA SER A 195 3.43 16.68 -5.99
C SER A 195 3.91 15.96 -4.74
N TYR A 196 3.26 14.83 -4.47
CA TYR A 196 3.53 13.91 -3.39
C TYR A 196 3.81 12.53 -3.96
N THR A 197 4.78 11.85 -3.38
CA THR A 197 5.10 10.46 -3.68
C THR A 197 4.71 9.62 -2.48
N VAL A 198 3.98 8.54 -2.74
CA VAL A 198 3.46 7.64 -1.73
C VAL A 198 4.11 6.29 -1.89
N CYS A 199 4.61 5.76 -0.79
CA CYS A 199 5.21 4.44 -0.70
C CYS A 199 4.31 3.58 0.17
N SER A 200 3.62 2.66 -0.49
CA SER A 200 2.60 1.80 0.07
C SER A 200 3.14 0.39 0.28
N LEU A 201 2.81 -0.20 1.43
CA LEU A 201 3.23 -1.53 1.84
C LEU A 201 2.02 -2.26 2.44
N PHE A 202 1.73 -3.45 1.90
CA PHE A 202 0.75 -4.38 2.46
C PHE A 202 1.50 -5.54 3.12
N THR A 203 1.31 -5.69 4.43
CA THR A 203 2.06 -6.65 5.27
C THR A 203 1.16 -7.25 6.34
N ASP A 204 1.68 -8.15 7.17
CA ASP A 204 0.94 -8.84 8.23
C ASP A 204 1.72 -8.91 9.55
N ASP A 205 1.17 -9.61 10.54
CA ASP A 205 1.82 -9.83 11.84
C ASP A 205 3.08 -10.70 11.75
N ASP A 206 3.14 -11.58 10.74
CA ASP A 206 4.28 -12.46 10.46
C ASP A 206 5.41 -11.74 9.68
N LYS A 207 5.22 -10.44 9.39
CA LYS A 207 6.14 -9.56 8.65
C LYS A 207 6.37 -9.99 7.20
N HIS A 208 5.42 -10.71 6.60
CA HIS A 208 5.46 -10.96 5.17
C HIS A 208 5.21 -9.67 4.39
N GLU A 209 6.06 -9.38 3.40
CA GLU A 209 5.81 -8.32 2.42
C GLU A 209 4.94 -8.89 1.29
N HIS A 210 3.62 -8.68 1.36
CA HIS A 210 2.68 -9.18 0.35
C HIS A 210 2.75 -8.36 -0.94
N LEU A 211 2.79 -7.05 -0.80
CA LEU A 211 3.03 -6.14 -1.91
C LEU A 211 3.60 -4.81 -1.42
N LYS A 212 4.56 -4.29 -2.17
CA LYS A 212 5.12 -2.95 -1.97
C LYS A 212 5.17 -2.21 -3.28
N TRP A 213 4.63 -1.00 -3.30
CA TRP A 213 4.55 -0.18 -4.51
C TRP A 213 4.68 1.31 -4.20
N GLU A 214 4.92 2.06 -5.26
CA GLU A 214 5.07 3.51 -5.21
C GLU A 214 4.13 4.12 -6.25
N TRP A 215 3.44 5.18 -5.86
CA TRP A 215 2.53 5.95 -6.70
C TRP A 215 2.59 7.43 -6.32
N SER A 216 2.06 8.30 -7.18
CA SER A 216 2.13 9.74 -6.94
C SER A 216 0.76 10.39 -7.00
N PHE A 217 0.60 11.48 -6.26
CA PHE A 217 -0.56 12.36 -6.40
C PHE A 217 -0.16 13.83 -6.31
N ASP A 218 -0.93 14.69 -6.98
CA ASP A 218 -0.80 16.13 -6.95
C ASP A 218 -1.97 16.73 -6.18
N ILE A 219 -1.66 17.56 -5.19
CA ILE A 219 -2.66 18.40 -4.54
C ILE A 219 -2.79 19.69 -5.34
N LYS A 220 -3.99 19.92 -5.88
CA LYS A 220 -4.31 21.10 -6.69
C LYS A 220 -5.50 21.86 -6.11
N LYS A 221 -5.64 23.11 -6.54
CA LYS A 221 -6.77 23.96 -6.15
C LYS A 221 -8.10 23.39 -6.66
N ASP A 222 -8.10 22.91 -7.89
CA ASP A 222 -9.23 22.23 -8.51
C ASP A 222 -8.77 21.00 -9.30
N TRP A 223 -9.72 20.12 -9.60
CA TRP A 223 -9.48 18.83 -10.26
C TRP A 223 -9.03 18.91 -11.71
N LYS A 224 -9.13 20.09 -12.34
CA LYS A 224 -8.85 20.32 -13.77
C LYS A 224 -7.70 21.31 -14.00
N ASP A 225 -7.06 21.77 -12.93
CA ASP A 225 -5.85 22.59 -13.02
C ASP A 225 -4.61 21.70 -13.16
#